data_AF-A0A2P8G1P5-F1
#
_entry.id   AF-A0A2P8G1P5-F1
#
_cell.length_a   1.000
_cell.length_b   1.000
_cell.length_c   1.000
_cell.angle_alpha   90.00
_cell.angle_beta   90.00
_cell.angle_gamma   90.00
#
_symmetry.space_group_name_H-M   'P 1'
#
loop_
_entity.id
_entity.type
_entity.pdbx_description
1 polymer ?
#
loop_
_entity_poly.entity_id
_entity_poly.type
_entity_poly.pdbx_seq_one_letter_code
_entity_poly.pdbx_strand_id
1 'polypeptide(L)' 'MMTISADQIEANASTVLFELRKGERVGVTFGDDKAVQAYLVPGNLVSKRKGPRKLGTLEGKGTVTFAEDFKMTEEEFLGL' A
#
# COMPACT_ATOMS: atom_id res chain seq x y z
N MET A 1 8.00 -4.61 9.08
CA MET A 1 6.53 -4.73 8.92
C MET A 1 6.00 -5.75 9.90
N MET A 2 5.44 -5.27 11.00
CA MET A 2 4.83 -6.08 12.06
C MET A 2 3.34 -6.32 11.75
N THR A 3 2.86 -7.54 11.95
CA THR A 3 1.44 -7.89 11.86
C THR A 3 0.94 -8.39 13.21
N ILE A 4 -0.23 -7.92 13.62
CA ILE A 4 -0.80 -8.17 14.94
C ILE A 4 -2.30 -8.41 14.81
N SER A 5 -2.84 -9.36 15.58
CA SER A 5 -4.29 -9.56 15.65
C SER A 5 -4.95 -8.45 16.47
N ALA A 6 -6.17 -8.10 16.10
CA ALA A 6 -6.86 -6.96 16.70
C ALA A 6 -7.02 -7.03 18.22
N ASP A 7 -7.24 -8.25 18.74
CA ASP A 7 -7.34 -8.55 20.17
C ASP A 7 -6.02 -8.28 20.94
N GLN A 8 -4.87 -8.39 20.28
CA GLN A 8 -3.56 -8.18 20.90
C GLN A 8 -3.12 -6.72 20.90
N ILE A 9 -3.83 -5.81 20.22
CA ILE A 9 -3.42 -4.41 20.06
C ILE A 9 -3.31 -3.71 21.41
N GLU A 10 -4.28 -3.91 22.31
CA GLU A 10 -4.27 -3.29 23.64
C GLU A 10 -3.12 -3.84 24.50
N ALA A 11 -2.93 -5.16 24.49
CA ALA A 11 -1.86 -5.84 25.24
C ALA A 11 -0.45 -5.45 24.76
N ASN A 12 -0.29 -5.12 23.48
CA ASN A 12 1.00 -4.78 22.88
C ASN A 12 1.11 -3.30 22.48
N ALA A 13 0.29 -2.43 23.07
CA ALA A 13 0.20 -1.02 22.67
C ALA A 13 1.56 -0.31 22.67
N SER A 14 2.42 -0.57 23.67
CA SER A 14 3.76 0.01 23.79
C SER A 14 4.66 -0.33 22.60
N THR A 15 4.65 -1.60 22.16
CA THR A 15 5.43 -2.09 21.02
C THR A 15 4.90 -1.51 19.71
N VAL A 16 3.58 -1.51 19.54
CA VAL A 16 2.92 -0.93 18.36
C VAL A 16 3.27 0.56 18.23
N LEU A 17 3.20 1.32 19.33
CA LEU A 17 3.56 2.75 19.32
C LEU A 17 5.06 3.00 19.08
N PHE A 18 5.93 2.09 19.48
CA PHE A 18 7.37 2.18 19.20
C PHE A 18 7.64 2.03 17.70
N GLU A 19 7.03 1.03 17.07
CA GLU A 19 7.16 0.78 15.63
C GLU A 19 6.55 1.91 14.80
N LEU A 20 5.37 2.43 15.20
CA LEU A 20 4.76 3.60 14.56
C LEU A 20 5.65 4.85 14.71
N ARG A 21 6.33 5.05 15.84
CA ARG A 21 7.26 6.19 16.02
C ARG A 21 8.47 6.13 15.10
N LYS A 22 8.94 4.94 14.72
CA LYS A 22 10.01 4.77 13.72
C LYS A 22 9.55 5.09 12.29
N GLY A 23 8.25 5.27 12.06
CA GLY A 23 7.68 5.47 10.73
C GLY A 23 7.26 4.18 10.03
N GLU A 24 7.31 3.03 10.73
CA GLU A 24 6.82 1.76 10.18
C GLU A 24 5.29 1.67 10.21
N ARG A 25 4.74 0.80 9.37
CA ARG A 25 3.31 0.50 9.29
C ARG A 25 3.07 -0.83 9.99
N VAL A 26 2.02 -0.90 10.80
CA VAL A 26 1.64 -2.11 11.52
C VAL A 26 0.36 -2.66 10.89
N GLY A 27 0.43 -3.90 10.39
CA GLY A 27 -0.72 -4.60 9.83
C GLY A 27 -1.59 -5.19 10.93
N VAL A 28 -2.90 -5.09 10.77
CA VAL A 28 -3.89 -5.66 11.69
C VAL A 28 -4.65 -6.77 10.99
N THR A 29 -4.67 -7.95 11.61
CA THR A 29 -5.44 -9.11 11.16
C THR A 29 -6.70 -9.26 12.03
N PHE A 30 -7.80 -9.71 11.44
CA PHE A 30 -9.08 -9.94 12.12
C PHE A 30 -9.69 -11.27 11.70
N GLY A 31 -10.21 -12.03 12.66
CA GLY A 31 -10.88 -13.32 12.43
C GLY A 31 -9.91 -14.49 12.24
N ASP A 32 -10.47 -15.63 11.82
CA ASP A 32 -9.73 -16.88 11.56
C ASP A 32 -8.80 -16.77 10.35
N ASP A 33 -9.15 -15.88 9.42
CA ASP A 33 -8.33 -15.61 8.24
C ASP A 33 -7.19 -14.65 8.63
N LYS A 34 -5.96 -15.18 8.61
CA LYS A 34 -4.74 -14.44 8.95
C LYS A 34 -4.36 -13.36 7.92
N ALA A 35 -5.29 -12.94 7.05
CA ALA A 35 -5.08 -11.84 6.14
C ALA A 35 -5.05 -10.49 6.85
N VAL A 36 -4.19 -9.60 6.36
CA VAL A 36 -4.10 -8.23 6.84
C VAL A 36 -5.29 -7.43 6.32
N GLN A 37 -6.21 -7.08 7.22
CA GLN A 37 -7.46 -6.38 6.89
C GLN A 37 -7.34 -4.86 7.09
N ALA A 38 -6.44 -4.40 7.96
CA ALA A 38 -6.24 -2.98 8.24
C ALA A 38 -4.77 -2.62 8.52
N TYR A 39 -4.44 -1.33 8.47
CA TYR A 39 -3.11 -0.82 8.79
C TYR A 39 -3.19 0.34 9.77
N LEU A 40 -2.44 0.22 10.86
CA LEU A 40 -2.08 1.34 11.71
C LEU A 40 -0.90 2.07 11.05
N VAL A 41 -1.08 3.36 10.81
CA VAL A 41 -0.08 4.21 10.19
C VAL A 41 0.23 5.42 11.07
N PRO A 42 1.50 5.85 11.11
CA PRO A 42 1.91 7.08 11.76
C PRO A 42 1.09 8.29 11.27
N GLY A 43 0.64 9.16 12.18
CA GLY A 43 -0.24 10.29 11.85
C GLY A 43 0.36 11.26 10.82
N ASN A 44 1.68 11.44 10.84
CA ASN A 44 2.43 12.23 9.84
C ASN A 44 2.36 11.64 8.42
N LEU A 45 2.08 10.33 8.27
CA LEU A 45 1.86 9.68 6.98
C LEU A 45 0.41 9.78 6.52
N VAL A 46 -0.56 9.90 7.44
CA VAL A 46 -1.97 10.15 7.13
C VAL A 46 -2.12 11.53 6.46
N SER A 47 -1.46 12.56 6.99
CA SER A 47 -1.52 13.92 6.45
C SER A 47 -0.79 14.10 5.11
N LYS A 48 0.09 13.16 4.72
CA LYS A 48 0.86 13.21 3.46
C LYS A 48 0.09 12.72 2.24
N ARG A 49 -1.09 12.09 2.41
CA ARG A 49 -2.01 11.84 1.29
C ARG A 49 -2.93 13.05 1.07
N LYS A 50 -2.34 14.22 0.81
CA LYS A 50 -3.10 15.39 0.34
C LYS A 50 -3.27 15.28 -1.18
N GLY A 51 -4.41 14.71 -1.57
CA GLY A 51 -4.96 14.82 -2.92
C GLY A 51 -4.42 13.84 -3.97
N PRO A 52 -5.05 13.82 -5.16
CA PRO A 52 -4.50 13.14 -6.32
C PRO A 52 -3.05 13.58 -6.51
N ARG A 53 -2.16 12.64 -6.81
CA ARG A 53 -0.77 12.99 -7.14
C ARG A 53 -0.82 14.00 -8.27
N LYS A 54 -0.11 15.12 -8.13
CA LYS A 54 0.09 16.05 -9.25
C LYS A 54 0.62 15.22 -10.41
N LEU A 55 -0.15 15.10 -11.48
CA LEU A 55 0.39 14.57 -12.70
C LEU A 55 1.45 15.56 -13.17
N GLY A 56 2.53 15.04 -13.76
CA GLY A 56 3.66 15.86 -14.17
C GLY A 56 3.30 16.83 -15.29
N THR A 57 4.31 17.40 -15.93
CA THR A 57 4.17 18.33 -17.07
C THR A 57 3.36 17.79 -18.26
N LEU A 58 3.11 16.48 -18.30
CA LEU A 58 2.37 15.76 -19.31
C LEU A 58 0.88 15.57 -18.98
N GLU A 59 0.39 16.07 -17.84
CA GLU A 59 -1.05 16.09 -17.51
C GLU A 59 -1.84 16.72 -18.65
N GLY A 60 -2.75 15.96 -19.27
CA GLY A 60 -3.61 16.44 -20.36
C GLY A 60 -2.89 16.75 -21.68
N LYS A 61 -1.59 16.44 -21.81
CA LYS A 61 -0.81 16.69 -23.04
C LYS A 61 -0.47 15.43 -23.84
N GLY A 62 -0.64 14.25 -23.23
CA GLY A 62 -0.40 12.97 -23.89
C GLY A 62 -1.71 12.25 -24.21
N THR A 63 -1.82 11.76 -25.44
CA THR A 63 -2.84 10.79 -25.82
C THR A 63 -2.17 9.43 -25.93
N VAL A 64 -2.67 8.43 -25.21
CA VAL A 64 -2.23 7.04 -25.36
C VAL A 64 -3.33 6.29 -26.09
N THR A 65 -2.98 5.70 -27.24
CA THR A 65 -3.85 4.84 -28.04
C THR A 65 -3.24 3.44 -28.07
N PHE A 66 -3.99 2.46 -27.61
CA PHE A 66 -3.60 1.05 -27.72
C PHE A 66 -4.21 0.48 -29.01
N ALA A 67 -3.38 -0.16 -29.84
CA ALA A 67 -3.85 -0.89 -31.01
C ALA A 67 -4.59 -2.18 -30.59
N GLU A 68 -5.47 -2.70 -31.44
CA GLU A 68 -6.21 -3.95 -31.16
C GLU A 68 -5.27 -5.14 -30.90
N ASP A 69 -4.11 -5.17 -31.56
CA ASP A 69 -3.04 -6.17 -31.39
C ASP A 69 -2.01 -5.82 -30.30
N PHE A 70 -2.32 -4.92 -29.36
CA PHE A 70 -1.37 -4.56 -28.30
C PHE A 70 -1.16 -5.68 -27.26
N LYS A 71 -1.91 -6.77 -27.35
CA LYS A 71 -1.84 -7.88 -26.40
C LYS A 71 -0.59 -8.73 -26.69
N MET A 72 0.40 -8.65 -25.81
CA MET A 72 1.61 -9.47 -25.84
C MET A 72 1.51 -10.58 -24.78
N THR A 73 2.01 -11.77 -25.10
CA THR A 73 2.12 -12.88 -24.14
C THR A 73 3.33 -12.71 -23.20
N GLU A 74 3.33 -13.41 -22.07
CA GLU A 74 4.44 -13.34 -21.11
C GLU A 74 5.75 -13.89 -21.70
N GLU A 75 5.66 -14.93 -22.55
CA GLU A 75 6.78 -15.51 -23.30
C GLU A 75 7.39 -14.50 -24.28
N GLU A 76 6.56 -13.80 -25.07
CA GLU A 76 7.00 -12.73 -25.98
C GLU A 76 7.65 -11.55 -25.26
N PHE A 77 7.16 -11.20 -24.06
CA PHE A 77 7.74 -10.12 -23.26
C PHE A 77 9.10 -10.51 -22.67
N LEU A 78 9.25 -11.76 -22.24
CA LEU A 78 10.47 -12.27 -21.62
C LEU A 78 11.51 -12.79 -22.64
N GLY A 79 11.12 -12.95 -23.91
CA GLY A 79 11.98 -13.48 -24.97
C GLY A 79 12.34 -14.96 -24.77
N LEU A 80 11.42 -15.73 -24.18
CA LEU A 80 11.58 -17.14 -23.83
C LEU A 80 10.79 -18.05 -24.77
#